data_AF-I9NZC3-F1
#
_entry.id   AF-I9NZC3-F1
#
_cell.length_a   1.000
_cell.length_b   1.000
_cell.length_c   1.000
_cell.angle_alpha   90.00
_cell.angle_beta   90.00
_cell.angle_gamma   90.00
#
_symmetry.space_group_name_H-M   'P 1'
#
loop_
_entity.id
_entity.type
_entity.pdbx_description
1 polymer ?
#
loop_
_entity_poly.entity_id
_entity_poly.type
_entity_poly.pdbx_seq_one_letter_code
_entity_poly.pdbx_strand_id
1 'polypeptide(L)'
;MRVYQRGSVLIVSLLLLLIITIVGVSGVSNSMLGDRLASNQRQLSLAFMAAESGLVNAKQWFDDTSNLASWGDTAATIDGINDLAVAGSVNDLSWQIESATFNGDEVTIVSCGTVGDTGVNRCLTSIYVKASGGGNLAAMNIIGNIKTFDTANSNSFQIIGAKDNSGNAIGPALATNTKANADLILQDINNKGRIDNYIGGIAQVEFDDPFGDPEKMNEFITGIKNEWSAMPANDPRKGIAPSNMGTPSTSTTPAVMKITYHEGNLELKGTSKGAGILVVKGNLTISGNNIQFEGLVIVTGQSFVMKGGGSRDMLGALVFANPILNSNSEWAFGQAEATFEFDISGGGNASFTYDSQVLKKAWTILGDSNIAKTLWQVEESVSGSASESRMYGWNEYIKN
;
A
#
# COMPACT_ATOMS: atom_id res chain seq x y z
N MET A 1 -38.81 93.81 -33.65
CA MET A 1 -39.11 92.40 -33.98
C MET A 1 -39.07 91.57 -32.70
N ARG A 2 -40.20 91.01 -32.24
CA ARG A 2 -40.21 90.03 -31.13
C ARG A 2 -40.19 88.64 -31.74
N VAL A 3 -39.13 87.88 -31.47
CA VAL A 3 -38.94 86.52 -31.97
C VAL A 3 -39.63 85.56 -31.00
N TYR A 4 -40.61 84.81 -31.48
CA TYR A 4 -41.24 83.72 -30.73
C TYR A 4 -40.26 82.55 -30.64
N GLN A 5 -39.65 82.35 -29.47
CA GLN A 5 -38.90 81.13 -29.19
C GLN A 5 -39.92 79.99 -28.99
N ARG A 6 -39.81 78.99 -29.87
CA ARG A 6 -40.65 77.80 -29.92
C ARG A 6 -40.35 76.88 -28.74
N GLY A 7 -41.41 76.31 -28.17
CA GLY A 7 -41.39 75.39 -27.03
C GLY A 7 -40.80 74.01 -27.31
N SER A 8 -39.57 73.94 -27.82
CA SER A 8 -38.82 72.69 -28.02
C SER A 8 -37.92 72.31 -26.83
N VAL A 9 -37.69 73.23 -25.88
CA VAL A 9 -36.85 72.98 -24.68
C VAL A 9 -37.41 71.85 -23.81
N LEU A 10 -38.74 71.78 -23.65
CA LEU A 10 -39.40 70.71 -22.90
C LEU A 10 -39.11 69.33 -23.53
N ILE A 11 -39.22 69.23 -24.85
CA ILE A 11 -39.00 67.96 -25.58
C ILE A 11 -37.54 67.51 -25.45
N VAL A 12 -36.58 68.43 -25.59
CA VAL A 12 -35.16 68.11 -25.44
C VAL A 12 -34.83 67.71 -24.00
N SER A 13 -35.39 68.40 -23.00
CA SER A 13 -35.22 68.05 -21.59
C SER A 13 -35.79 66.67 -21.26
N LEU A 14 -36.93 66.31 -21.88
CA LEU A 14 -37.59 65.03 -21.66
C LEU A 14 -36.85 63.89 -22.37
N LEU A 15 -36.29 64.14 -23.55
CA LEU A 15 -35.42 63.19 -24.26
C LEU A 15 -34.11 62.94 -23.51
N LEU A 16 -33.46 63.99 -22.99
CA LEU A 16 -32.25 63.84 -22.19
C LEU A 16 -32.53 63.09 -20.88
N LEU A 17 -33.65 63.41 -20.21
CA LEU A 17 -34.08 62.71 -19.00
C LEU A 17 -34.38 61.24 -19.30
N LEU A 18 -35.02 60.93 -20.43
CA LEU A 18 -35.31 59.57 -20.90
C LEU A 18 -34.01 58.78 -21.13
N ILE A 19 -33.01 59.37 -21.80
CA ILE A 19 -31.73 58.71 -22.07
C ILE A 19 -31.00 58.41 -20.75
N ILE A 20 -30.95 59.38 -19.83
CA ILE A 20 -30.31 59.20 -18.52
C ILE A 20 -31.04 58.11 -17.70
N THR A 21 -32.38 58.05 -17.74
CA THR A 21 -33.13 57.01 -17.03
C THR A 21 -32.89 55.61 -17.62
N ILE A 22 -32.84 55.46 -18.94
CA ILE A 22 -32.56 54.16 -19.59
C ILE A 22 -31.15 53.67 -19.22
N VAL A 23 -30.15 54.56 -19.24
CA VAL A 23 -28.78 54.22 -18.84
C VAL A 23 -28.70 53.87 -17.34
N GLY A 24 -29.41 54.62 -16.49
CA GLY A 24 -29.50 54.34 -15.06
C GLY A 24 -30.12 52.98 -14.75
N VAL A 25 -31.23 52.63 -15.40
CA VAL A 25 -31.92 51.33 -15.23
C VAL A 25 -31.06 50.17 -15.71
N SER A 26 -30.32 50.35 -16.81
CA SER A 26 -29.42 49.32 -17.35
C SER A 26 -28.25 49.03 -16.40
N GLY A 27 -27.70 50.05 -15.74
CA GLY A 27 -26.66 49.88 -14.71
C GLY A 27 -27.15 49.09 -13.49
N VAL A 28 -28.36 49.39 -13.00
CA VAL A 28 -28.97 48.68 -11.87
C VAL A 28 -29.25 47.22 -12.21
N SER A 29 -29.73 46.94 -13.43
CA SER A 29 -30.03 45.57 -13.88
C SER A 29 -28.79 44.68 -13.93
N ASN A 30 -27.66 45.20 -14.43
CA ASN A 30 -26.39 44.47 -14.45
C ASN A 30 -25.82 44.23 -13.04
N SER A 31 -25.96 45.19 -12.13
CA SER A 31 -25.54 45.02 -10.73
C SER A 31 -26.32 43.90 -10.05
N MET A 32 -27.64 43.84 -10.26
CA MET A 32 -28.50 42.82 -9.67
C MET A 32 -28.19 41.40 -10.19
N LEU A 33 -27.76 41.27 -11.46
CA LEU A 33 -27.26 40.02 -12.01
C LEU A 33 -25.92 39.60 -11.39
N GLY A 34 -25.01 40.56 -11.21
CA GLY A 34 -23.73 40.32 -10.52
C GLY A 34 -23.93 39.80 -9.10
N ASP A 35 -24.84 40.41 -8.33
CA ASP A 35 -25.16 39.99 -6.97
C ASP A 35 -25.76 38.58 -6.92
N ARG A 36 -26.63 38.23 -7.87
CA ARG A 36 -27.21 36.87 -7.98
C ARG A 36 -26.16 35.83 -8.34
N LEU A 37 -25.25 36.13 -9.26
CA LEU A 37 -24.15 35.24 -9.63
C LEU A 37 -23.18 35.03 -8.46
N ALA A 38 -22.81 36.10 -7.76
CA ALA A 38 -21.95 36.03 -6.58
C ALA A 38 -22.62 35.23 -5.44
N SER A 39 -23.92 35.41 -5.24
CA SER A 39 -24.71 34.64 -4.26
C SER A 39 -24.77 33.16 -4.62
N ASN A 40 -25.05 32.83 -5.89
CA ASN A 40 -25.06 31.45 -6.37
C ASN A 40 -23.67 30.80 -6.20
N GLN A 41 -22.61 31.47 -6.67
CA GLN A 41 -21.24 30.97 -6.53
C GLN A 41 -20.87 30.71 -5.06
N ARG A 42 -21.26 31.60 -4.14
CA ARG A 42 -21.08 31.38 -2.70
C ARG A 42 -21.82 30.14 -2.21
N GLN A 43 -23.08 29.95 -2.61
CA GLN A 43 -23.87 28.78 -2.20
C GLN A 43 -23.28 27.48 -2.75
N LEU A 44 -22.78 27.48 -3.98
CA LEU A 44 -22.07 26.34 -4.57
C LEU A 44 -20.83 25.96 -3.75
N SER A 45 -20.00 26.94 -3.38
CA SER A 45 -18.84 26.69 -2.53
C SER A 45 -19.21 26.18 -1.14
N LEU A 46 -20.30 26.68 -0.55
CA LEU A 46 -20.79 26.20 0.75
C LEU A 46 -21.26 24.74 0.69
N ALA A 47 -22.03 24.38 -0.34
CA ALA A 47 -22.45 23.00 -0.56
C ALA A 47 -21.25 22.05 -0.75
N PHE A 48 -20.23 22.49 -1.50
CA PHE A 48 -19.00 21.73 -1.68
C PHE A 48 -18.26 21.49 -0.36
N MET A 49 -18.05 22.55 0.44
CA MET A 49 -17.38 22.43 1.75
C MET A 49 -18.16 21.53 2.71
N ALA A 50 -19.50 21.55 2.66
CA ALA A 50 -20.34 20.63 3.43
C ALA A 50 -20.12 19.17 3.00
N ALA A 51 -20.11 18.89 1.69
CA ALA A 51 -19.83 17.56 1.16
C ALA A 51 -18.42 17.06 1.56
N GLU A 52 -17.41 17.94 1.51
CA GLU A 52 -16.05 17.64 1.95
C GLU A 52 -16.00 17.31 3.45
N SER A 53 -16.73 18.06 4.27
CA SER A 53 -16.88 17.77 5.70
C SER A 53 -17.44 16.37 5.94
N GLY A 54 -18.45 15.94 5.17
CA GLY A 54 -18.97 14.58 5.27
C GLY A 54 -17.92 13.52 4.94
N LEU A 55 -17.07 13.76 3.94
CA LEU A 55 -15.97 12.87 3.60
C LEU A 55 -14.85 12.84 4.65
N VAL A 56 -14.55 13.97 5.29
CA VAL A 56 -13.60 14.04 6.42
C VAL A 56 -14.14 13.24 7.61
N ASN A 57 -15.42 13.38 7.94
CA ASN A 57 -16.07 12.61 9.01
C ASN A 57 -16.13 11.11 8.66
N ALA A 58 -16.37 10.77 7.39
CA ALA A 58 -16.33 9.39 6.93
C ALA A 58 -14.95 8.77 7.17
N LYS A 59 -13.87 9.47 6.79
CA LYS A 59 -12.51 9.01 7.09
C LYS A 59 -12.32 8.78 8.59
N GLN A 60 -12.67 9.75 9.44
CA GLN A 60 -12.54 9.62 10.88
C GLN A 60 -13.31 8.41 11.44
N TRP A 61 -14.51 8.15 10.91
CA TRP A 61 -15.32 7.00 11.30
C TRP A 61 -14.66 5.66 10.93
N PHE A 62 -14.05 5.57 9.74
CA PHE A 62 -13.33 4.37 9.31
C PHE A 62 -11.97 4.19 10.00
N ASP A 63 -11.35 5.28 10.44
CA ASP A 63 -10.10 5.24 11.23
C ASP A 63 -10.35 4.76 12.68
N ASP A 64 -11.61 4.81 13.16
CA ASP A 64 -11.98 4.30 14.48
C ASP A 64 -12.13 2.77 14.49
N THR A 65 -11.22 2.12 15.21
CA THR A 65 -11.16 0.66 15.36
C THR A 65 -12.44 0.02 15.92
N SER A 66 -13.31 0.76 16.62
CA SER A 66 -14.59 0.20 17.09
C SER A 66 -15.56 -0.11 15.95
N ASN A 67 -15.39 0.52 14.78
CA ASN A 67 -16.29 0.41 13.64
C ASN A 67 -15.87 -0.67 12.64
N LEU A 68 -14.77 -1.41 12.91
CA LEU A 68 -14.25 -2.47 12.04
C LEU A 68 -15.29 -3.57 11.75
N ALA A 69 -16.20 -3.85 12.69
CA ALA A 69 -17.25 -4.85 12.53
C ALA A 69 -18.30 -4.47 11.46
N SER A 70 -18.40 -3.18 11.13
CA SER A 70 -19.31 -2.65 10.11
C SER A 70 -18.70 -2.67 8.71
N TRP A 71 -17.43 -3.08 8.56
CA TRP A 71 -16.76 -3.15 7.26
C TRP A 71 -17.45 -4.18 6.34
N GLY A 72 -17.78 -3.77 5.11
CA GLY A 72 -18.56 -4.60 4.18
C GLY A 72 -20.08 -4.53 4.40
N ASP A 73 -20.55 -3.92 5.49
CA ASP A 73 -21.96 -3.59 5.69
C ASP A 73 -22.25 -2.16 5.26
N THR A 74 -22.75 -2.01 4.03
CA THR A 74 -23.11 -0.72 3.45
C THR A 74 -24.14 0.04 4.28
N ALA A 75 -25.16 -0.64 4.83
CA ALA A 75 -26.22 0.03 5.57
C ALA A 75 -25.71 0.56 6.91
N ALA A 76 -25.04 -0.29 7.69
CA ALA A 76 -24.48 0.10 8.99
C ALA A 76 -23.42 1.21 8.87
N THR A 77 -22.63 1.17 7.78
CA THR A 77 -21.63 2.20 7.49
C THR A 77 -22.28 3.56 7.18
N ILE A 78 -23.29 3.59 6.31
CA ILE A 78 -23.99 4.83 5.96
C ILE A 78 -24.67 5.42 7.19
N ASP A 79 -25.37 4.61 7.97
CA ASP A 79 -26.06 5.06 9.19
C ASP A 79 -25.06 5.59 10.22
N GLY A 80 -23.99 4.83 10.48
CA GLY A 80 -22.98 5.21 11.47
C GLY A 80 -22.22 6.50 11.13
N ILE A 81 -21.92 6.74 9.85
CA ILE A 81 -21.28 7.99 9.43
C ILE A 81 -22.29 9.15 9.47
N ASN A 82 -23.53 8.93 9.02
CA ASN A 82 -24.56 9.98 9.03
C ASN A 82 -24.96 10.41 10.45
N ASP A 83 -24.84 9.54 11.45
CA ASP A 83 -25.03 9.90 12.86
C ASP A 83 -24.02 10.95 13.34
N LEU A 84 -22.84 11.06 12.70
CA LEU A 84 -21.85 12.10 12.99
C LEU A 84 -22.29 13.50 12.49
N ALA A 85 -23.23 13.56 11.54
CA ALA A 85 -23.71 14.83 10.99
C ALA A 85 -24.40 15.73 12.04
N VAL A 86 -24.81 15.15 13.17
CA VAL A 86 -25.52 15.84 14.27
C VAL A 86 -24.64 16.89 14.98
N ALA A 87 -23.32 16.79 14.91
CA ALA A 87 -22.42 17.72 15.61
C ALA A 87 -22.10 19.03 14.83
N GLY A 88 -22.56 19.16 13.59
CA GLY A 88 -22.06 20.19 12.65
C GLY A 88 -23.09 21.05 11.94
N SER A 89 -24.39 20.98 12.27
CA SER A 89 -25.42 21.84 11.66
C SER A 89 -25.29 23.30 12.13
N VAL A 90 -24.32 24.01 11.57
CA VAL A 90 -24.19 25.45 11.70
C VAL A 90 -24.80 26.08 10.44
N ASN A 91 -25.88 26.85 10.59
CA ASN A 91 -26.45 27.72 9.55
C ASN A 91 -26.99 27.02 8.28
N ASP A 92 -28.00 26.14 8.40
CA ASP A 92 -28.68 25.48 7.27
C ASP A 92 -27.76 24.73 6.29
N LEU A 93 -26.53 24.41 6.71
CA LEU A 93 -25.61 23.55 5.98
C LEU A 93 -25.69 22.15 6.57
N SER A 94 -25.96 21.18 5.72
CA SER A 94 -26.01 19.77 6.08
C SER A 94 -25.23 18.94 5.08
N TRP A 95 -24.67 17.84 5.53
CA TRP A 95 -24.09 16.82 4.65
C TRP A 95 -24.70 15.46 4.98
N GLN A 96 -24.69 14.57 3.99
CA GLN A 96 -25.14 13.18 4.14
C GLN A 96 -24.32 12.28 3.22
N ILE A 97 -23.99 11.09 3.70
CA ILE A 97 -23.44 10.01 2.88
C ILE A 97 -24.59 9.36 2.12
N GLU A 98 -24.53 9.41 0.79
CA GLU A 98 -25.53 8.84 -0.11
C GLU A 98 -25.24 7.36 -0.42
N SER A 99 -23.98 6.98 -0.52
CA SER A 99 -23.59 5.60 -0.78
C SER A 99 -22.20 5.25 -0.27
N ALA A 100 -22.01 3.97 0.06
CA ALA A 100 -20.74 3.36 0.38
C ALA A 100 -20.65 1.99 -0.34
N THR A 101 -19.78 1.89 -1.34
CA THR A 101 -19.60 0.67 -2.13
C THR A 101 -18.26 0.03 -1.79
N PHE A 102 -18.30 -1.15 -1.18
CA PHE A 102 -17.12 -1.90 -0.77
C PHE A 102 -16.56 -2.73 -1.94
N ASN A 103 -15.24 -2.74 -2.06
CA ASN A 103 -14.48 -3.59 -2.97
C ASN A 103 -13.21 -4.08 -2.26
N GLY A 104 -13.33 -5.16 -1.48
CA GLY A 104 -12.25 -5.64 -0.62
C GLY A 104 -11.93 -4.64 0.50
N ASP A 105 -10.68 -4.15 0.51
CA ASP A 105 -10.16 -3.17 1.48
C ASP A 105 -10.38 -1.70 1.07
N GLU A 106 -11.03 -1.49 -0.08
CA GLU A 106 -11.44 -0.16 -0.54
C GLU A 106 -12.95 0.04 -0.36
N VAL A 107 -13.34 1.28 -0.04
CA VAL A 107 -14.73 1.72 -0.06
C VAL A 107 -14.83 3.03 -0.83
N THR A 108 -15.69 3.03 -1.85
CA THR A 108 -16.03 4.24 -2.60
C THR A 108 -17.23 4.90 -1.92
N ILE A 109 -17.06 6.14 -1.48
CA ILE A 109 -18.02 6.91 -0.68
C ILE A 109 -18.52 8.09 -1.50
N VAL A 110 -19.83 8.32 -1.48
CA VAL A 110 -20.44 9.52 -2.03
C VAL A 110 -21.03 10.34 -0.90
N SER A 111 -20.54 11.57 -0.72
CA SER A 111 -21.04 12.55 0.26
C SER A 111 -21.69 13.71 -0.45
N CYS A 112 -22.88 14.12 -0.01
CA CYS A 112 -23.63 15.23 -0.57
C CYS A 112 -23.87 16.33 0.46
N GLY A 113 -23.43 17.54 0.15
CA GLY A 113 -23.64 18.75 0.93
C GLY A 113 -24.80 19.58 0.39
N THR A 114 -25.68 20.03 1.28
CA THR A 114 -26.90 20.78 0.96
C THR A 114 -26.94 22.10 1.73
N VAL A 115 -27.38 23.16 1.05
CA VAL A 115 -27.73 24.46 1.64
C VAL A 115 -29.26 24.53 1.75
N GLY A 116 -29.78 24.44 2.98
CA GLY A 116 -31.22 24.35 3.28
C GLY A 116 -32.04 25.53 2.75
N ASP A 117 -31.50 26.74 2.83
CA ASP A 117 -32.19 27.97 2.39
C ASP A 117 -32.47 28.02 0.90
N THR A 118 -31.64 27.38 0.07
CA THR A 118 -31.70 27.49 -1.39
C THR A 118 -31.85 26.17 -2.13
N GLY A 119 -31.76 25.05 -1.43
CA GLY A 119 -31.82 23.71 -2.00
C GLY A 119 -30.63 23.36 -2.89
N VAL A 120 -29.55 24.17 -2.86
CA VAL A 120 -28.32 23.87 -3.59
C VAL A 120 -27.69 22.61 -3.00
N ASN A 121 -27.49 21.60 -3.83
CA ASN A 121 -26.89 20.32 -3.45
C ASN A 121 -25.66 20.02 -4.32
N ARG A 122 -24.56 19.56 -3.69
CA ARG A 122 -23.33 19.14 -4.36
C ARG A 122 -22.81 17.85 -3.76
N CYS A 123 -22.43 16.90 -4.62
CA CYS A 123 -21.94 15.60 -4.19
C CYS A 123 -20.48 15.41 -4.61
N LEU A 124 -19.72 14.76 -3.74
CA LEU A 124 -18.33 14.40 -3.92
C LEU A 124 -18.19 12.89 -3.78
N THR A 125 -17.41 12.29 -4.67
CA THR A 125 -17.00 10.90 -4.59
C THR A 125 -15.55 10.84 -4.15
N SER A 126 -15.22 9.93 -3.24
CA SER A 126 -13.84 9.63 -2.85
C SER A 126 -13.70 8.16 -2.46
N ILE A 127 -12.49 7.64 -2.54
CA ILE A 127 -12.16 6.26 -2.19
C ILE A 127 -11.37 6.29 -0.89
N TYR A 128 -11.86 5.58 0.12
CA TYR A 128 -11.14 5.28 1.34
C TYR A 128 -10.55 3.87 1.23
N VAL A 129 -9.29 3.73 1.62
CA VAL A 129 -8.61 2.44 1.74
C VAL A 129 -8.29 2.24 3.20
N LYS A 130 -8.75 1.11 3.74
CA LYS A 130 -8.53 0.73 5.13
C LYS A 130 -7.03 0.71 5.44
N ALA A 131 -6.66 1.20 6.62
CA ALA A 131 -5.35 0.91 7.18
C ALA A 131 -5.21 -0.60 7.27
N SER A 132 -4.34 -1.19 6.46
CA SER A 132 -3.98 -2.58 6.69
C SER A 132 -3.07 -2.57 7.93
N GLY A 133 -3.48 -3.31 8.97
CA GLY A 133 -2.64 -3.53 10.15
C GLY A 133 -1.32 -4.22 9.82
N GLY A 134 -1.11 -4.58 8.55
CA GLY A 134 0.03 -5.32 8.10
C GLY A 134 1.20 -4.44 7.71
N GLY A 135 2.36 -4.81 8.23
CA GLY A 135 3.61 -4.28 7.73
C GLY A 135 3.97 -4.92 6.39
N ASN A 136 4.57 -4.13 5.51
CA ASN A 136 5.29 -4.67 4.36
C ASN A 136 6.42 -5.62 4.84
N LEU A 137 6.98 -6.43 3.94
CA LEU A 137 8.07 -7.35 4.26
C LEU A 137 9.23 -6.67 5.01
N ALA A 138 9.83 -7.38 5.97
CA ALA A 138 11.15 -7.12 6.55
C ALA A 138 12.27 -7.72 5.66
N ALA A 139 13.53 -7.59 6.10
CA ALA A 139 14.64 -8.29 5.44
C ALA A 139 14.44 -9.82 5.46
N MET A 140 13.96 -10.34 6.60
CA MET A 140 13.60 -11.74 6.78
C MET A 140 12.19 -11.86 7.37
N ASN A 141 11.37 -12.71 6.78
CA ASN A 141 9.97 -12.87 7.16
C ASN A 141 9.70 -14.35 7.39
N ILE A 142 9.22 -14.69 8.59
CA ILE A 142 8.89 -16.07 8.96
C ILE A 142 7.40 -16.14 9.30
N ILE A 143 6.64 -16.75 8.41
CA ILE A 143 5.18 -16.81 8.44
C ILE A 143 4.74 -18.26 8.64
N GLY A 144 4.02 -18.50 9.74
CA GLY A 144 3.64 -19.84 10.20
C GLY A 144 4.39 -20.25 11.46
N ASN A 145 4.21 -21.49 11.90
CA ASN A 145 4.77 -21.97 13.16
C ASN A 145 6.24 -22.40 13.01
N ILE A 146 7.08 -22.06 13.99
CA ILE A 146 8.49 -22.46 14.04
C ILE A 146 8.74 -23.43 15.19
N LYS A 147 9.60 -24.43 14.95
CA LYS A 147 10.02 -25.41 15.97
C LYS A 147 11.29 -24.95 16.67
N THR A 148 12.24 -24.57 15.82
CA THR A 148 13.59 -24.23 16.21
C THR A 148 14.06 -23.08 15.35
N PHE A 149 14.63 -22.08 16.01
CA PHE A 149 15.40 -21.04 15.38
C PHE A 149 16.80 -21.08 15.98
N ASP A 150 17.79 -21.31 15.14
CA ASP A 150 19.20 -21.40 15.54
C ASP A 150 19.99 -20.29 14.84
N THR A 151 20.17 -19.16 15.52
CA THR A 151 21.01 -18.05 15.05
C THR A 151 22.47 -18.44 14.98
N ALA A 152 23.24 -17.75 14.15
CA ALA A 152 24.65 -18.03 13.96
C ALA A 152 25.51 -17.74 15.18
N ASN A 153 26.49 -18.62 15.41
CA ASN A 153 27.51 -18.44 16.44
C ASN A 153 28.56 -17.38 16.06
N SER A 154 28.73 -17.07 14.76
CA SER A 154 29.67 -16.03 14.31
C SER A 154 29.18 -14.63 14.65
N ASN A 155 30.12 -13.69 14.84
CA ASN A 155 29.81 -12.25 14.90
C ASN A 155 29.79 -11.59 13.52
N SER A 156 30.24 -12.31 12.48
CA SER A 156 30.40 -11.78 11.12
C SER A 156 29.14 -12.01 10.29
N PHE A 157 28.00 -11.53 10.79
CA PHE A 157 26.78 -11.43 10.01
C PHE A 157 25.94 -10.23 10.44
N GLN A 158 25.11 -9.73 9.54
CA GLN A 158 24.13 -8.68 9.84
C GLN A 158 22.83 -8.97 9.09
N ILE A 159 21.71 -8.78 9.78
CA ILE A 159 20.38 -8.71 9.20
C ILE A 159 19.86 -7.30 9.49
N ILE A 160 19.51 -6.59 8.44
CA ILE A 160 19.29 -5.15 8.46
C ILE A 160 17.90 -4.89 7.91
N GLY A 161 16.99 -4.46 8.77
CA GLY A 161 15.65 -4.00 8.40
C GLY A 161 15.68 -2.71 7.57
N ALA A 162 14.52 -2.17 7.21
CA ALA A 162 14.51 -0.92 6.45
C ALA A 162 15.19 0.20 7.23
N LYS A 163 15.83 1.07 6.46
CA LYS A 163 16.46 2.27 6.95
C LYS A 163 15.85 3.51 6.32
N ASP A 164 15.80 4.60 7.08
CA ASP A 164 15.57 5.92 6.51
C ASP A 164 16.79 6.41 5.71
N ASN A 165 16.66 7.55 5.06
CA ASN A 165 17.75 8.20 4.32
C ASN A 165 18.94 8.63 5.22
N SER A 166 18.76 8.62 6.54
CA SER A 166 19.80 8.92 7.53
C SER A 166 20.50 7.67 8.06
N GLY A 167 20.09 6.47 7.62
CA GLY A 167 20.65 5.19 8.03
C GLY A 167 20.07 4.62 9.32
N ASN A 168 19.06 5.26 9.92
CA ASN A 168 18.37 4.76 11.11
C ASN A 168 17.42 3.65 10.73
N ALA A 169 17.36 2.58 11.53
CA ALA A 169 16.40 1.52 11.31
C ALA A 169 14.97 2.02 11.58
N ILE A 170 14.10 1.88 10.58
CA ILE A 170 12.68 2.24 10.63
C ILE A 170 11.75 1.03 10.52
N GLY A 171 12.31 -0.16 10.34
CA GLY A 171 11.57 -1.41 10.34
C GLY A 171 12.41 -2.59 10.81
N PRO A 172 11.75 -3.72 11.08
CA PRO A 172 12.38 -4.88 11.69
C PRO A 172 13.39 -5.55 10.76
N ALA A 173 14.44 -6.12 11.35
CA ALA A 173 15.37 -7.02 10.68
C ALA A 173 14.68 -8.35 10.35
N LEU A 174 13.91 -8.86 11.31
CA LEU A 174 13.14 -10.09 11.18
C LEU A 174 11.69 -9.85 11.63
N ALA A 175 10.74 -10.21 10.78
CA ALA A 175 9.32 -10.16 11.08
C ALA A 175 8.71 -11.56 11.14
N THR A 176 7.72 -11.75 12.01
CA THR A 176 6.94 -12.99 12.10
C THR A 176 5.49 -12.71 12.46
N ASN A 177 4.57 -13.62 12.09
CA ASN A 177 3.14 -13.41 12.26
C ASN A 177 2.62 -13.71 13.68
N THR A 178 3.45 -14.25 14.58
CA THR A 178 3.02 -14.56 15.96
C THR A 178 4.00 -14.06 17.01
N LYS A 179 3.47 -13.64 18.17
CA LYS A 179 4.29 -13.26 19.32
C LYS A 179 5.17 -14.40 19.84
N ALA A 180 4.63 -15.63 19.84
CA ALA A 180 5.36 -16.81 20.31
C ALA A 180 6.64 -17.06 19.48
N ASN A 181 6.55 -16.92 18.16
CA ASN A 181 7.73 -17.01 17.28
C ASN A 181 8.72 -15.90 17.57
N ALA A 182 8.24 -14.66 17.74
CA ALA A 182 9.12 -13.52 18.01
C ALA A 182 9.90 -13.72 19.33
N ASP A 183 9.23 -14.21 20.37
CA ASP A 183 9.83 -14.50 21.68
C ASP A 183 10.84 -15.67 21.58
N LEU A 184 10.53 -16.74 20.85
CA LEU A 184 11.45 -17.87 20.60
C LEU A 184 12.73 -17.42 19.88
N ILE A 185 12.58 -16.62 18.81
CA ILE A 185 13.69 -16.08 18.03
C ILE A 185 14.55 -15.16 18.89
N LEU A 186 13.90 -14.24 19.61
CA LEU A 186 14.59 -13.29 20.47
C LEU A 186 15.34 -13.99 21.62
N GLN A 187 14.77 -15.07 22.17
CA GLN A 187 15.42 -15.87 23.20
C GLN A 187 16.70 -16.52 22.67
N ASP A 188 16.65 -17.19 21.51
CA ASP A 188 17.85 -17.80 20.92
C ASP A 188 18.93 -16.75 20.60
N ILE A 189 18.55 -15.63 19.99
CA ILE A 189 19.47 -14.54 19.64
C ILE A 189 20.15 -13.94 20.88
N ASN A 190 19.39 -13.69 21.94
CA ASN A 190 19.92 -13.14 23.18
C ASN A 190 20.81 -14.15 23.91
N ASN A 191 20.45 -15.43 23.93
CA ASN A 191 21.27 -16.49 24.52
C ASN A 191 22.64 -16.59 23.84
N LYS A 192 22.70 -16.35 22.52
CA LYS A 192 23.97 -16.32 21.77
C LYS A 192 24.66 -14.95 21.77
N GLY A 193 24.05 -13.91 22.34
CA GLY A 193 24.57 -12.55 22.37
C GLY A 193 24.73 -11.96 20.97
N ARG A 194 23.71 -12.12 20.10
CA ARG A 194 23.75 -11.71 18.69
C ARG A 194 22.76 -10.61 18.33
N ILE A 195 22.08 -10.00 19.30
CA ILE A 195 21.03 -9.02 19.04
C ILE A 195 21.52 -7.81 18.23
N ASP A 196 22.77 -7.39 18.45
CA ASP A 196 23.39 -6.27 17.72
C ASP A 196 23.54 -6.53 16.21
N ASN A 197 23.51 -7.79 15.80
CA ASN A 197 23.56 -8.18 14.38
C ASN A 197 22.19 -8.03 13.69
N TYR A 198 21.10 -7.83 14.44
CA TYR A 198 19.74 -7.66 13.93
C TYR A 198 19.32 -6.19 14.01
N ILE A 199 19.78 -5.39 13.04
CA ILE A 199 19.55 -3.94 12.99
C ILE A 199 18.09 -3.65 12.62
N GLY A 200 17.34 -3.07 13.56
CA GLY A 200 15.88 -2.91 13.47
C GLY A 200 15.12 -3.91 14.35
N GLY A 201 15.81 -4.91 14.91
CA GLY A 201 15.24 -5.85 15.86
C GLY A 201 14.32 -6.90 15.24
N ILE A 202 13.60 -7.60 16.11
CA ILE A 202 12.67 -8.65 15.76
C ILE A 202 11.28 -8.20 16.18
N ALA A 203 10.31 -8.28 15.28
CA ALA A 203 8.94 -7.84 15.54
C ALA A 203 7.91 -8.89 15.15
N GLN A 204 6.81 -8.93 15.92
CA GLN A 204 5.57 -9.49 15.42
C GLN A 204 4.95 -8.49 14.46
N VAL A 205 4.55 -8.95 13.28
CA VAL A 205 3.97 -8.15 12.20
C VAL A 205 2.78 -8.93 11.67
N GLU A 206 1.61 -8.30 11.60
CA GLU A 206 0.56 -8.77 10.71
C GLU A 206 1.04 -8.49 9.28
N PHE A 207 0.87 -9.40 8.34
CA PHE A 207 1.35 -9.16 6.97
C PHE A 207 0.17 -8.78 6.08
N ASP A 208 0.40 -7.89 5.12
CA ASP A 208 -0.59 -7.60 4.08
C ASP A 208 -0.67 -8.73 3.06
N ASP A 209 -1.73 -8.75 2.27
CA ASP A 209 -1.81 -9.60 1.09
C ASP A 209 -0.61 -9.36 0.15
N PRO A 210 -0.03 -10.41 -0.46
CA PRO A 210 -0.43 -11.82 -0.35
C PRO A 210 0.18 -12.57 0.84
N PHE A 211 0.99 -11.93 1.68
CA PHE A 211 1.83 -12.61 2.68
C PHE A 211 1.09 -12.90 3.99
N GLY A 212 0.04 -12.14 4.31
CA GLY A 212 -0.80 -12.33 5.50
C GLY A 212 -1.81 -13.46 5.41
N ASP A 213 -2.24 -13.78 4.20
CA ASP A 213 -3.28 -14.77 3.97
C ASP A 213 -2.71 -16.01 3.24
N PRO A 214 -2.91 -17.24 3.77
CA PRO A 214 -2.35 -18.45 3.19
C PRO A 214 -2.97 -18.83 1.83
N GLU A 215 -4.23 -18.49 1.58
CA GLU A 215 -4.86 -18.68 0.27
C GLU A 215 -4.25 -17.71 -0.75
N LYS A 216 -4.16 -16.42 -0.40
CA LYS A 216 -3.56 -15.39 -1.25
C LYS A 216 -2.07 -15.62 -1.50
N MET A 217 -1.35 -16.13 -0.52
CA MET A 217 0.04 -16.53 -0.71
C MET A 217 0.16 -17.66 -1.73
N ASN A 218 -0.75 -18.64 -1.68
CA ASN A 218 -0.78 -19.71 -2.67
C ASN A 218 -1.20 -19.20 -4.06
N GLU A 219 -2.18 -18.31 -4.16
CA GLU A 219 -2.57 -17.65 -5.42
C GLU A 219 -1.39 -16.89 -6.03
N PHE A 220 -0.66 -16.13 -5.21
CA PHE A 220 0.54 -15.39 -5.60
C PHE A 220 1.65 -16.30 -6.15
N ILE A 221 2.00 -17.36 -5.40
CA ILE A 221 2.99 -18.36 -5.83
C ILE A 221 2.56 -19.05 -7.13
N THR A 222 1.27 -19.38 -7.26
CA THR A 222 0.70 -20.01 -8.45
C THR A 222 0.74 -19.07 -9.65
N GLY A 223 0.45 -17.78 -9.46
CA GLY A 223 0.57 -16.75 -10.48
C GLY A 223 2.00 -16.64 -11.03
N ILE A 224 3.00 -16.63 -10.13
CA ILE A 224 4.42 -16.63 -10.53
C ILE A 224 4.76 -17.91 -11.32
N LYS A 225 4.35 -19.08 -10.83
CA LYS A 225 4.59 -20.36 -11.51
C LYS A 225 4.02 -20.37 -12.92
N ASN A 226 2.78 -19.92 -13.07
CA ASN A 226 2.07 -19.93 -14.34
C ASN A 226 2.77 -19.02 -15.36
N GLU A 227 3.10 -17.79 -14.97
CA GLU A 227 3.85 -16.88 -15.86
C GLU A 227 5.22 -17.46 -16.22
N TRP A 228 5.98 -17.92 -15.23
CA TRP A 228 7.29 -18.54 -15.47
C TRP A 228 7.17 -19.72 -16.43
N SER A 229 6.18 -20.60 -16.26
CA SER A 229 6.00 -21.79 -17.10
C SER A 229 5.60 -21.44 -18.55
N ALA A 230 4.82 -20.37 -18.74
CA ALA A 230 4.37 -19.90 -20.04
C ALA A 230 5.49 -19.18 -20.84
N MET A 231 6.51 -18.64 -20.16
CA MET A 231 7.62 -17.98 -20.84
C MET A 231 8.43 -18.94 -21.74
N PRO A 232 8.76 -18.53 -22.98
CA PRO A 232 9.72 -19.23 -23.82
C PRO A 232 11.08 -19.42 -23.13
N ALA A 233 11.81 -20.48 -23.49
CA ALA A 233 13.11 -20.79 -22.88
C ALA A 233 14.17 -19.68 -23.05
N ASN A 234 14.05 -18.88 -24.11
CA ASN A 234 14.93 -17.75 -24.41
C ASN A 234 14.41 -16.40 -23.91
N ASP A 235 13.28 -16.37 -23.17
CA ASP A 235 12.77 -15.12 -22.60
C ASP A 235 13.83 -14.54 -21.63
N PRO A 236 14.23 -13.27 -21.81
CA PRO A 236 15.24 -12.65 -20.97
C PRO A 236 14.83 -12.60 -19.49
N ARG A 237 13.53 -12.57 -19.17
CA ARG A 237 13.00 -12.58 -17.80
C ARG A 237 12.94 -13.97 -17.19
N LYS A 238 13.04 -15.05 -17.98
CA LYS A 238 12.97 -16.42 -17.43
C LYS A 238 14.30 -16.82 -16.79
N GLY A 239 14.25 -17.21 -15.53
CA GLY A 239 15.38 -17.74 -14.76
C GLY A 239 15.28 -19.24 -14.52
N ILE A 240 16.43 -19.86 -14.24
CA ILE A 240 16.60 -21.28 -13.96
C ILE A 240 17.52 -21.40 -12.75
N ALA A 241 17.04 -22.01 -11.66
CA ALA A 241 17.86 -22.26 -10.48
C ALA A 241 18.70 -23.55 -10.63
N PRO A 242 19.93 -23.61 -10.10
CA PRO A 242 20.71 -22.50 -9.54
C PRO A 242 21.55 -21.74 -10.60
N SER A 243 21.50 -22.16 -11.87
CA SER A 243 22.51 -21.79 -12.88
C SER A 243 22.33 -20.42 -13.54
N ASN A 244 21.11 -19.87 -13.56
CA ASN A 244 20.80 -18.59 -14.22
C ASN A 244 19.60 -17.92 -13.54
N MET A 245 19.81 -17.33 -12.37
CA MET A 245 18.75 -16.70 -11.56
C MET A 245 18.74 -15.17 -11.68
N GLY A 246 19.46 -14.63 -12.67
CA GLY A 246 19.67 -13.19 -12.84
C GLY A 246 21.05 -12.76 -12.36
N THR A 247 21.34 -11.47 -12.48
CA THR A 247 22.63 -10.90 -12.12
C THR A 247 22.40 -9.68 -11.21
N PRO A 248 22.91 -9.68 -9.97
CA PRO A 248 22.91 -8.51 -9.09
C PRO A 248 23.50 -7.27 -9.76
N SER A 249 23.08 -6.10 -9.30
CA SER A 249 23.67 -4.83 -9.70
C SER A 249 25.14 -4.74 -9.26
N THR A 250 25.89 -3.91 -9.98
CA THR A 250 27.23 -3.45 -9.57
C THR A 250 27.24 -1.93 -9.57
N SER A 251 28.34 -1.32 -9.13
CA SER A 251 28.50 0.15 -9.15
C SER A 251 28.33 0.78 -10.54
N THR A 252 28.47 0.00 -11.62
CA THR A 252 28.43 0.50 -13.01
C THR A 252 27.38 -0.18 -13.87
N THR A 253 26.69 -1.21 -13.38
CA THR A 253 25.78 -2.03 -14.20
C THR A 253 24.50 -2.33 -13.43
N PRO A 254 23.31 -2.05 -14.02
CA PRO A 254 22.04 -2.37 -13.36
C PRO A 254 21.85 -3.90 -13.25
N ALA A 255 21.07 -4.31 -12.27
CA ALA A 255 20.70 -5.71 -12.09
C ALA A 255 19.92 -6.25 -13.29
N VAL A 256 20.17 -7.51 -13.65
CA VAL A 256 19.38 -8.26 -14.64
C VAL A 256 18.41 -9.14 -13.88
N MET A 257 17.19 -8.64 -13.72
CA MET A 257 16.12 -9.30 -12.96
C MET A 257 15.50 -10.45 -13.75
N LYS A 258 15.29 -11.59 -13.10
CA LYS A 258 14.62 -12.78 -13.65
C LYS A 258 13.58 -13.32 -12.68
N ILE A 259 12.53 -13.93 -13.23
CA ILE A 259 11.58 -14.77 -12.51
C ILE A 259 12.10 -16.19 -12.55
N THR A 260 12.35 -16.76 -11.38
CA THR A 260 12.86 -18.13 -11.21
C THR A 260 11.91 -18.89 -10.30
N TYR A 261 11.38 -20.00 -10.79
CA TYR A 261 10.54 -20.91 -10.01
C TYR A 261 11.17 -22.30 -10.00
N HIS A 262 11.37 -22.87 -8.82
CA HIS A 262 12.03 -24.17 -8.63
C HIS A 262 11.13 -25.10 -7.81
N GLU A 263 10.76 -26.24 -8.38
CA GLU A 263 10.02 -27.30 -7.67
C GLU A 263 10.99 -28.23 -6.93
N GLY A 264 10.69 -28.52 -5.68
CA GLY A 264 11.50 -29.37 -4.82
C GLY A 264 12.60 -28.61 -4.07
N ASN A 265 13.47 -29.37 -3.40
CA ASN A 265 14.55 -28.81 -2.60
C ASN A 265 15.59 -28.15 -3.51
N LEU A 266 16.06 -26.96 -3.12
CA LEU A 266 17.10 -26.23 -3.83
C LEU A 266 18.33 -26.09 -2.95
N GLU A 267 19.49 -26.36 -3.54
CA GLU A 267 20.77 -26.16 -2.88
C GLU A 267 21.64 -25.20 -3.68
N LEU A 268 21.93 -24.02 -3.10
CA LEU A 268 22.83 -23.03 -3.67
C LEU A 268 24.23 -23.29 -3.12
N LYS A 269 25.12 -23.82 -3.97
CA LYS A 269 26.51 -24.16 -3.62
C LYS A 269 27.53 -23.23 -4.23
N GLY A 270 28.63 -23.01 -3.52
CA GLY A 270 29.84 -22.38 -4.06
C GLY A 270 29.62 -20.89 -4.35
N THR A 271 29.64 -20.52 -5.63
CA THR A 271 29.34 -19.16 -6.10
C THR A 271 28.02 -19.17 -6.84
N SER A 272 26.99 -18.54 -6.25
CA SER A 272 25.67 -18.43 -6.86
C SER A 272 25.24 -16.96 -6.86
N LYS A 273 24.76 -16.49 -8.01
CA LYS A 273 24.24 -15.12 -8.18
C LYS A 273 22.81 -15.17 -8.70
N GLY A 274 22.00 -14.23 -8.28
CA GLY A 274 20.64 -14.06 -8.78
C GLY A 274 20.11 -12.65 -8.57
N ALA A 275 19.11 -12.28 -9.35
CA ALA A 275 18.36 -11.05 -9.12
C ALA A 275 16.93 -11.22 -9.66
N GLY A 276 15.95 -10.66 -8.96
CA GLY A 276 14.53 -10.70 -9.34
C GLY A 276 13.67 -11.46 -8.33
N ILE A 277 12.88 -12.42 -8.81
CA ILE A 277 11.98 -13.21 -7.97
C ILE A 277 12.45 -14.66 -8.01
N LEU A 278 12.75 -15.24 -6.85
CA LEU A 278 13.07 -16.67 -6.70
C LEU A 278 12.04 -17.34 -5.81
N VAL A 279 11.27 -18.28 -6.35
CA VAL A 279 10.35 -19.11 -5.58
C VAL A 279 10.88 -20.53 -5.52
N VAL A 280 11.09 -21.04 -4.30
CA VAL A 280 11.49 -22.41 -4.02
C VAL A 280 10.31 -23.15 -3.40
N LYS A 281 9.71 -24.05 -4.18
CA LYS A 281 8.66 -24.95 -3.70
C LYS A 281 9.26 -26.19 -3.03
N GLY A 282 9.96 -25.96 -1.93
CA GLY A 282 10.69 -26.97 -1.17
C GLY A 282 11.67 -26.32 -0.19
N ASN A 283 12.55 -27.12 0.39
CA ASN A 283 13.56 -26.63 1.32
C ASN A 283 14.68 -25.90 0.58
N LEU A 284 15.23 -24.85 1.20
CA LEU A 284 16.35 -24.09 0.65
C LEU A 284 17.59 -24.28 1.54
N THR A 285 18.67 -24.77 0.94
CA THR A 285 19.98 -24.87 1.58
C THR A 285 20.97 -23.96 0.85
N ILE A 286 21.62 -23.08 1.61
CA ILE A 286 22.62 -22.14 1.11
C ILE A 286 23.96 -22.55 1.71
N SER A 287 24.88 -23.06 0.88
CA SER A 287 26.20 -23.47 1.32
C SER A 287 27.32 -22.93 0.43
N GLY A 288 28.44 -22.52 1.03
CA GLY A 288 29.59 -22.00 0.29
C GLY A 288 29.84 -20.49 0.45
N ASN A 289 30.69 -19.97 -0.43
CA ASN A 289 31.53 -18.81 -0.11
C ASN A 289 31.06 -17.47 -0.69
N ASN A 290 30.32 -17.45 -1.80
CA ASN A 290 29.96 -16.20 -2.48
C ASN A 290 28.55 -16.27 -3.05
N ILE A 291 27.56 -15.97 -2.22
CA ILE A 291 26.14 -16.01 -2.62
C ILE A 291 25.60 -14.59 -2.59
N GLN A 292 25.16 -14.12 -3.77
CA GLN A 292 24.63 -12.76 -3.94
C GLN A 292 23.25 -12.83 -4.56
N PHE A 293 22.27 -12.17 -3.95
CA PHE A 293 20.92 -12.10 -4.49
C PHE A 293 20.30 -10.73 -4.28
N GLU A 294 19.70 -10.16 -5.33
CA GLU A 294 18.94 -8.91 -5.26
C GLU A 294 17.48 -9.15 -5.63
N GLY A 295 16.55 -9.09 -4.68
CA GLY A 295 15.13 -9.22 -4.97
C GLY A 295 14.33 -9.93 -3.89
N LEU A 296 13.27 -10.60 -4.33
CA LEU A 296 12.37 -11.37 -3.48
C LEU A 296 12.71 -12.85 -3.55
N VAL A 297 12.99 -13.48 -2.40
CA VAL A 297 13.14 -14.93 -2.29
C VAL A 297 12.00 -15.48 -1.45
N ILE A 298 11.27 -16.45 -1.98
CA ILE A 298 10.19 -17.15 -1.28
C ILE A 298 10.55 -18.62 -1.15
N VAL A 299 10.44 -19.14 0.06
CA VAL A 299 10.69 -20.55 0.37
C VAL A 299 9.45 -21.10 1.06
N THR A 300 8.88 -22.16 0.49
CA THR A 300 7.68 -22.82 1.03
C THR A 300 7.98 -24.15 1.73
N GLY A 301 9.24 -24.56 1.75
CA GLY A 301 9.69 -25.72 2.52
C GLY A 301 9.61 -25.51 4.04
N GLN A 302 9.83 -26.60 4.76
CA GLN A 302 9.87 -26.61 6.23
C GLN A 302 11.27 -26.38 6.79
N SER A 303 12.30 -26.34 5.93
CA SER A 303 13.68 -26.16 6.35
C SER A 303 14.39 -25.11 5.52
N PHE A 304 15.04 -24.19 6.24
CA PHE A 304 16.01 -23.27 5.69
C PHE A 304 17.32 -23.42 6.44
N VAL A 305 18.37 -23.70 5.68
CA VAL A 305 19.69 -23.96 6.26
C VAL A 305 20.71 -23.10 5.54
N MET A 306 21.49 -22.37 6.31
CA MET A 306 22.65 -21.63 5.81
C MET A 306 23.92 -22.17 6.44
N LYS A 307 24.85 -22.70 5.64
CA LYS A 307 26.11 -23.28 6.14
C LYS A 307 27.34 -22.69 5.49
N GLY A 308 28.37 -22.36 6.27
CA GLY A 308 29.69 -21.92 5.76
C GLY A 308 29.99 -20.45 5.99
N GLY A 309 31.18 -20.00 5.58
CA GLY A 309 31.76 -18.75 6.09
C GLY A 309 32.43 -17.84 5.05
N GLY A 310 31.87 -17.74 3.85
CA GLY A 310 32.29 -16.70 2.89
C GLY A 310 31.30 -15.54 2.83
N SER A 311 31.63 -14.54 2.00
CA SER A 311 30.84 -13.31 1.84
C SER A 311 29.48 -13.60 1.21
N ARG A 312 28.41 -13.12 1.84
CA ARG A 312 27.04 -13.29 1.32
C ARG A 312 26.35 -11.95 1.37
N ASP A 313 25.75 -11.54 0.27
CA ASP A 313 25.03 -10.27 0.20
C ASP A 313 23.65 -10.52 -0.39
N MET A 314 22.63 -10.38 0.44
CA MET A 314 21.25 -10.47 0.01
C MET A 314 20.58 -9.11 0.24
N LEU A 315 20.05 -8.54 -0.83
CA LEU A 315 19.39 -7.25 -0.84
C LEU A 315 17.94 -7.44 -1.30
N GLY A 316 16.97 -6.97 -0.52
CA GLY A 316 15.54 -7.19 -0.77
C GLY A 316 14.88 -7.92 0.39
N ALA A 317 14.06 -8.93 0.13
CA ALA A 317 13.34 -9.64 1.18
C ALA A 317 13.36 -11.15 0.99
N LEU A 318 13.50 -11.86 2.10
CA LEU A 318 13.39 -13.30 2.18
C LEU A 318 12.11 -13.65 2.96
N VAL A 319 11.26 -14.48 2.36
CA VAL A 319 9.96 -14.87 2.91
C VAL A 319 9.89 -16.37 3.03
N PHE A 320 9.64 -16.81 4.25
CA PHE A 320 9.32 -18.19 4.57
C PHE A 320 7.84 -18.28 4.87
N ALA A 321 7.11 -18.94 4.00
CA ALA A 321 5.68 -19.15 4.16
C ALA A 321 5.31 -20.44 3.44
N ASN A 322 4.69 -21.38 4.15
CA ASN A 322 4.26 -22.65 3.59
C ASN A 322 2.73 -22.70 3.54
N PRO A 323 2.07 -22.11 2.53
CA PRO A 323 0.63 -22.20 2.41
C PRO A 323 0.22 -23.62 2.04
N ILE A 324 -0.61 -24.23 2.87
CA ILE A 324 -1.16 -25.56 2.65
C ILE A 324 -2.67 -25.53 2.79
N LEU A 325 -3.34 -26.34 1.97
CA LEU A 325 -4.75 -26.65 2.15
C LEU A 325 -4.86 -27.84 3.10
N ASN A 326 -5.48 -27.63 4.26
CA ASN A 326 -5.63 -28.67 5.27
C ASN A 326 -6.70 -29.71 4.85
N SER A 327 -6.83 -30.80 5.60
CA SER A 327 -7.83 -31.85 5.33
C SER A 327 -9.28 -31.38 5.43
N ASN A 328 -9.52 -30.22 6.06
CA ASN A 328 -10.83 -29.59 6.19
C ASN A 328 -11.12 -28.59 5.05
N SER A 329 -10.26 -28.49 4.04
CA SER A 329 -10.36 -27.51 2.95
C SER A 329 -10.20 -26.05 3.39
N GLU A 330 -9.48 -25.81 4.49
CA GLU A 330 -9.10 -24.46 4.94
C GLU A 330 -7.61 -24.24 4.69
N TRP A 331 -7.26 -23.03 4.27
CA TRP A 331 -5.87 -22.63 4.06
C TRP A 331 -5.19 -22.28 5.38
N ALA A 332 -3.95 -22.72 5.55
CA ALA A 332 -3.12 -22.40 6.71
C ALA A 332 -1.64 -22.31 6.34
N PHE A 333 -0.85 -21.60 7.14
CA PHE A 333 0.60 -21.58 7.02
C PHE A 333 1.23 -22.76 7.77
N GLY A 334 1.37 -23.89 7.06
CA GLY A 334 2.01 -25.12 7.52
C GLY A 334 1.21 -25.92 8.56
N GLN A 335 1.41 -27.25 8.57
CA GLN A 335 0.88 -28.17 9.59
C GLN A 335 1.98 -28.69 10.52
N ALA A 336 3.23 -28.68 10.07
CA ALA A 336 4.41 -29.01 10.84
C ALA A 336 5.28 -27.77 10.99
N GLU A 337 5.91 -27.64 12.15
CA GLU A 337 6.73 -26.51 12.54
C GLU A 337 8.03 -26.43 11.70
N ALA A 338 8.36 -25.25 11.20
CA ALA A 338 9.56 -25.04 10.38
C ALA A 338 10.85 -24.99 11.22
N THR A 339 11.95 -25.43 10.63
CA THR A 339 13.31 -25.44 11.22
C THR A 339 14.19 -24.42 10.48
N PHE A 340 14.73 -23.46 11.24
CA PHE A 340 15.65 -22.45 10.74
C PHE A 340 17.02 -22.64 11.37
N GLU A 341 18.04 -22.89 10.53
CA GLU A 341 19.42 -23.10 10.99
C GLU A 341 20.37 -22.14 10.27
N PHE A 342 21.01 -21.26 11.03
CA PHE A 342 22.06 -20.37 10.56
C PHE A 342 23.41 -20.86 11.10
N ASP A 343 24.03 -21.82 10.42
CA ASP A 343 25.37 -22.30 10.75
C ASP A 343 26.45 -21.52 9.97
N ILE A 344 26.69 -20.27 10.40
CA ILE A 344 27.76 -19.43 9.84
C ILE A 344 29.02 -19.67 10.66
N SER A 345 29.89 -20.56 10.18
CA SER A 345 31.07 -21.06 10.92
C SER A 345 32.43 -20.61 10.35
N GLY A 346 32.49 -19.54 9.55
CA GLY A 346 33.76 -18.96 9.09
C GLY A 346 33.77 -17.43 9.04
N GLY A 347 34.96 -16.85 8.83
CA GLY A 347 35.25 -15.42 8.99
C GLY A 347 34.73 -14.48 7.90
N GLY A 348 33.91 -14.94 6.95
CA GLY A 348 33.25 -14.11 5.95
C GLY A 348 32.03 -13.38 6.52
N ASN A 349 31.75 -12.19 5.99
CA ASN A 349 30.62 -11.37 6.42
C ASN A 349 29.36 -11.73 5.61
N ALA A 350 28.28 -12.12 6.28
CA ALA A 350 26.98 -12.34 5.63
C ALA A 350 26.03 -11.18 5.94
N SER A 351 25.53 -10.50 4.92
CA SER A 351 24.60 -9.39 5.04
C SER A 351 23.25 -9.70 4.38
N PHE A 352 22.17 -9.45 5.11
CA PHE A 352 20.79 -9.45 4.62
C PHE A 352 20.23 -8.06 4.84
N THR A 353 19.95 -7.32 3.78
CA THR A 353 19.48 -5.94 3.89
C THR A 353 18.16 -5.78 3.19
N TYR A 354 17.17 -5.25 3.90
CA TYR A 354 15.91 -4.87 3.30
C TYR A 354 16.09 -3.72 2.31
N ASP A 355 15.52 -3.85 1.11
CA ASP A 355 15.52 -2.79 0.10
C ASP A 355 14.21 -2.82 -0.73
N SER A 356 13.36 -1.82 -0.49
CA SER A 356 12.08 -1.69 -1.18
C SER A 356 12.22 -1.31 -2.66
N GLN A 357 13.29 -0.63 -3.06
CA GLN A 357 13.53 -0.26 -4.46
C GLN A 357 13.91 -1.49 -5.28
N VAL A 358 14.71 -2.39 -4.70
CA VAL A 358 15.03 -3.69 -5.30
C VAL A 358 13.79 -4.57 -5.43
N LEU A 359 12.93 -4.59 -4.41
CA LEU A 359 11.64 -5.28 -4.48
C LEU A 359 10.73 -4.69 -5.56
N LYS A 360 10.68 -3.36 -5.70
CA LYS A 360 9.92 -2.70 -6.75
C LYS A 360 10.43 -3.08 -8.15
N LYS A 361 11.76 -3.14 -8.34
CA LYS A 361 12.37 -3.63 -9.59
C LYS A 361 12.05 -5.10 -9.86
N ALA A 362 11.95 -5.93 -8.82
CA ALA A 362 11.53 -7.32 -8.96
C ALA A 362 10.04 -7.41 -9.31
N TRP A 363 9.20 -6.55 -8.75
CA TRP A 363 7.76 -6.47 -9.05
C TRP A 363 7.49 -6.03 -10.50
N THR A 364 8.26 -5.07 -11.05
CA THR A 364 8.01 -4.55 -12.41
C THR A 364 8.20 -5.59 -13.52
N ILE A 365 8.96 -6.68 -13.28
CA ILE A 365 9.16 -7.73 -14.30
C ILE A 365 7.98 -8.69 -14.43
N LEU A 366 7.05 -8.70 -13.48
CA LEU A 366 5.81 -9.48 -13.56
C LEU A 366 4.91 -8.90 -14.66
N GLY A 367 4.23 -9.78 -15.39
CA GLY A 367 3.26 -9.38 -16.40
C GLY A 367 2.07 -8.62 -15.80
N ASP A 368 1.55 -7.62 -16.50
CA ASP A 368 0.44 -6.77 -16.01
C ASP A 368 -0.86 -7.54 -15.78
N SER A 369 -1.05 -8.67 -16.48
CA SER A 369 -2.19 -9.58 -16.30
C SER A 369 -1.96 -10.68 -15.25
N ASN A 370 -0.79 -10.72 -14.61
CA ASN A 370 -0.49 -11.72 -13.60
C ASN A 370 -1.12 -11.33 -12.26
N ILE A 371 -1.94 -12.22 -11.70
CA ILE A 371 -2.54 -12.08 -10.38
C ILE A 371 -1.49 -11.78 -9.29
N ALA A 372 -0.27 -12.31 -9.41
CA ALA A 372 0.80 -12.04 -8.48
C ALA A 372 1.16 -10.54 -8.41
N LYS A 373 1.12 -9.85 -9.55
CA LYS A 373 1.41 -8.41 -9.63
C LYS A 373 0.31 -7.56 -8.98
N THR A 374 -0.94 -8.01 -9.10
CA THR A 374 -2.12 -7.36 -8.49
C THR A 374 -2.13 -7.54 -6.97
N LEU A 375 -1.80 -8.74 -6.49
CA LEU A 375 -1.79 -9.06 -5.07
C LEU A 375 -0.65 -8.36 -4.33
N TRP A 376 0.55 -8.28 -4.92
CA TRP A 376 1.70 -7.67 -4.26
C TRP A 376 1.91 -6.22 -4.68
N GLN A 377 1.43 -5.27 -3.87
CA GLN A 377 1.58 -3.83 -4.13
C GLN A 377 2.76 -3.22 -3.36
N VAL A 378 3.87 -2.95 -4.04
CA VAL A 378 5.14 -2.52 -3.39
C VAL A 378 5.19 -1.02 -3.08
N GLU A 379 4.25 -0.21 -3.57
CA GLU A 379 4.46 1.24 -3.65
C GLU A 379 4.19 2.05 -2.36
N GLU A 380 3.55 1.52 -1.31
CA GLU A 380 2.99 2.40 -0.26
C GLU A 380 3.08 1.94 1.23
N SER A 381 4.08 1.15 1.63
CA SER A 381 4.25 0.95 3.08
C SER A 381 5.70 0.85 3.56
N VAL A 382 5.91 1.40 4.76
CA VAL A 382 7.14 1.29 5.54
C VAL A 382 7.29 -0.18 5.96
N SER A 383 8.48 -0.77 5.79
CA SER A 383 8.69 -2.19 6.10
C SER A 383 8.27 -2.50 7.54
N GLY A 384 7.48 -3.55 7.75
CA GLY A 384 7.08 -4.01 9.08
C GLY A 384 6.30 -3.00 9.92
N SER A 385 5.71 -1.96 9.31
CA SER A 385 4.78 -1.03 9.95
C SER A 385 3.47 -0.98 9.16
N ALA A 386 2.34 -0.97 9.86
CA ALA A 386 1.00 -0.87 9.30
C ALA A 386 0.91 0.24 8.22
N SER A 387 0.20 -0.03 7.13
CA SER A 387 -0.14 1.02 6.16
C SER A 387 -1.12 2.00 6.81
N GLU A 388 -0.90 3.30 6.62
CA GLU A 388 -1.87 4.29 7.09
C GLU A 388 -3.12 4.23 6.21
N SER A 389 -4.29 4.28 6.85
CA SER A 389 -5.56 4.54 6.17
C SER A 389 -5.43 5.78 5.29
N ARG A 390 -5.88 5.71 4.05
CA ARG A 390 -5.76 6.82 3.10
C ARG A 390 -7.06 7.06 2.37
N MET A 391 -7.27 8.30 1.95
CA MET A 391 -8.44 8.71 1.19
C MET A 391 -8.01 9.53 -0.03
N TYR A 392 -8.45 9.13 -1.22
CA TYR A 392 -8.04 9.77 -2.48
C TYR A 392 -9.17 9.81 -3.51
N GLY A 393 -8.89 10.38 -4.69
CA GLY A 393 -9.82 10.35 -5.82
C GLY A 393 -11.04 11.25 -5.66
N TRP A 394 -10.84 12.50 -5.20
CA TRP A 394 -11.88 13.51 -5.06
C TRP A 394 -12.46 13.90 -6.42
N ASN A 395 -13.65 13.39 -6.74
CA ASN A 395 -14.36 13.71 -7.98
C ASN A 395 -15.71 14.35 -7.67
N GLU A 396 -15.98 15.49 -8.30
CA GLU A 396 -17.28 16.14 -8.17
C GLU A 396 -18.32 15.43 -9.05
N TYR A 397 -19.46 15.14 -8.44
CA TYR A 397 -20.63 14.58 -9.11
C TYR A 397 -21.81 15.55 -8.96
N ILE A 398 -22.39 15.96 -10.10
CA ILE A 398 -23.64 16.74 -10.12
C ILE A 398 -24.78 15.76 -10.30
N LYS A 399 -25.64 15.66 -9.28
CA LYS A 399 -26.89 14.91 -9.37
C LYS A 399 -27.85 15.71 -10.26
N ASN A 400 -28.06 15.23 -11.49
CA ASN A 400 -28.99 15.83 -12.45
C ASN A 400 -30.44 15.62 -12.05
#